data_AF-A0A6N8HJ46-F1
#
_entry.id   AF-A0A6N8HJ46-F1
#
_cell.length_a   1.000
_cell.length_b   1.000
_cell.length_c   1.000
_cell.angle_alpha   90.00
_cell.angle_beta   90.00
_cell.angle_gamma   90.00
#
_symmetry.space_group_name_H-M   'P 1'
#
loop_
_entity.id
_entity.type
_entity.pdbx_description
1 polymer ?
#
loop_
_entity_poly.entity_id
_entity_poly.type
_entity_poly.pdbx_seq_one_letter_code
_entity_poly.pdbx_strand_id
1 'polypeptide(L)'
;MVNEKLGSQSAAKSFFQYFIPTLIGMMLMSVNIVIDGIFVGNGIGSVALASVNIAVPVWSIIISLALLIGLGAVRFTPLRSGKKMKKKPSKSLRYLWY
;
A
#
# COMPACT_ATOMS: atom_id res chain seq x y z
N MET A 1 -17.77 -2.77 -7.65
CA MET A 1 -17.95 -1.35 -7.28
C MET A 1 -16.71 -0.47 -7.53
N VAL A 2 -15.47 -0.97 -7.46
CA VAL A 2 -14.25 -0.15 -7.76
C VAL A 2 -14.06 0.11 -9.26
N ASN A 3 -14.39 -0.86 -10.12
CA ASN A 3 -14.09 -0.81 -11.56
C ASN A 3 -15.01 0.09 -12.42
N GLU A 4 -16.09 0.64 -11.85
CA GLU A 4 -16.98 1.58 -12.57
C GLU A 4 -16.53 3.03 -12.46
N LYS A 5 -15.68 3.38 -11.48
CA LYS A 5 -15.22 4.75 -11.24
C LYS A 5 -13.92 5.11 -11.96
N LEU A 6 -13.13 4.12 -12.36
CA LEU A 6 -11.79 4.34 -12.95
C LEU A 6 -11.81 4.68 -14.44
N GLY A 7 -12.91 4.40 -15.14
CA GLY A 7 -13.08 4.76 -16.55
C GLY A 7 -13.79 6.09 -16.81
N SER A 8 -14.36 6.73 -15.78
CA SER A 8 -15.20 7.94 -15.93
C SER A 8 -14.78 9.15 -15.08
N GLN A 9 -13.73 9.02 -14.25
CA GLN A 9 -13.25 10.11 -13.40
C GLN A 9 -11.85 10.54 -13.83
N SER A 10 -11.63 11.86 -13.88
CA SER A 10 -10.33 12.47 -14.18
C SER A 10 -9.25 11.89 -13.27
N ALA A 11 -8.07 11.61 -13.83
CA ALA A 11 -6.91 11.08 -13.13
C ALA A 11 -6.57 11.88 -11.85
N ALA A 12 -6.82 13.19 -11.87
CA ALA A 12 -6.64 14.07 -10.72
C ALA A 12 -7.51 13.66 -9.52
N LYS A 13 -8.76 13.26 -9.74
CA LYS A 13 -9.69 12.90 -8.66
C LYS A 13 -9.28 11.60 -7.97
N SER A 14 -8.89 10.59 -8.75
CA SER A 14 -8.36 9.34 -8.20
C SER A 14 -7.03 9.55 -7.49
N PHE A 15 -6.16 10.40 -8.04
CA PHE A 15 -4.91 10.79 -7.39
C PHE A 15 -5.16 11.37 -6.00
N PHE A 16 -5.97 12.42 -5.88
CA PHE A 16 -6.26 13.05 -4.58
C PHE A 16 -7.01 12.11 -3.62
N GLN A 17 -7.85 11.21 -4.12
CA GLN A 17 -8.57 10.23 -3.30
C GLN A 17 -7.64 9.25 -2.58
N TYR A 18 -6.51 8.86 -3.18
CA TYR A 18 -5.51 7.99 -2.54
C TYR A 18 -4.37 8.78 -1.90
N PHE A 19 -4.01 9.93 -2.47
CA PHE A 19 -2.90 10.76 -2.01
C PHE A 19 -3.17 11.37 -0.64
N ILE A 20 -4.33 12.01 -0.44
CA ILE A 20 -4.70 12.66 0.83
C ILE A 20 -4.61 11.67 2.02
N PRO A 21 -5.26 10.49 2.00
CA PRO A 21 -5.18 9.56 3.12
C PRO A 21 -3.77 8.98 3.31
N THR A 22 -3.03 8.73 2.23
CA THR A 22 -1.63 8.27 2.33
C THR A 22 -0.75 9.33 2.98
N LEU A 23 -0.91 10.59 2.58
CA LEU A 23 -0.14 11.72 3.12
C LEU A 23 -0.41 11.89 4.63
N ILE A 24 -1.68 11.86 5.05
CA ILE A 24 -2.05 11.94 6.47
C ILE A 24 -1.47 10.75 7.24
N GLY A 25 -1.54 9.54 6.70
CA GLY A 25 -0.93 8.36 7.31
C GLY A 25 0.58 8.50 7.52
N MET A 26 1.29 9.03 6.52
CA MET A 26 2.72 9.31 6.64
C MET A 26 3.03 10.43 7.65
N MET A 27 2.20 11.47 7.73
CA MET A 27 2.34 12.52 8.74
C MET A 27 2.20 11.98 10.16
N LEU A 28 1.17 11.16 10.42
CA LEU A 28 0.96 10.52 11.72
C LEU A 28 2.14 9.60 12.09
N MET A 29 2.65 8.85 11.11
CA MET A 29 3.83 8.00 11.33
C MET A 29 5.06 8.84 11.72
N SER A 30 5.30 9.96 11.02
CA SER A 30 6.40 10.86 11.36
C SER A 30 6.26 11.46 12.75
N VAL A 31 5.04 11.84 13.16
CA VAL A 31 4.78 12.36 14.51
C VAL A 31 5.12 11.31 15.58
N ASN A 32 4.76 10.04 15.37
CA ASN A 32 5.13 8.96 16.28
C ASN A 32 6.65 8.84 16.43
N ILE A 33 7.41 8.86 15.33
CA ILE A 33 8.88 8.77 15.37
C ILE A 33 9.48 9.94 16.17
N VAL A 34 8.95 11.16 15.99
CA VAL A 34 9.43 12.34 16.72
C VAL A 34 9.11 12.24 18.20
N ILE A 35 7.89 11.82 18.55
CA ILE A 35 7.48 11.60 19.94
C ILE A 35 8.41 10.55 20.57
N ASP A 36 8.59 9.39 19.93
CA ASP A 36 9.49 8.34 20.41
C ASP A 36 10.92 8.88 20.61
N GLY A 37 11.43 9.68 19.67
CA GLY A 37 12.74 10.32 19.78
C GLY A 37 12.85 11.29 20.96
N ILE A 38 11.82 12.10 21.23
CA ILE A 38 11.78 13.03 22.36
C ILE A 38 11.70 12.27 23.68
N PHE A 39 10.87 11.24 23.77
CA PHE A 39 10.72 10.44 24.99
C PHE A 39 11.98 9.63 25.30
N VAL A 40 12.59 9.03 24.29
CA VAL A 40 13.86 8.30 24.44
C VAL A 40 15.00 9.28 24.81
N GLY A 41 15.06 10.43 24.15
CA GLY A 41 16.09 11.44 24.40
C GLY A 41 15.99 12.11 25.78
N ASN A 42 14.79 12.49 26.22
CA ASN A 42 14.59 13.16 27.52
C ASN A 42 14.40 12.18 28.69
N GLY A 43 13.84 11.00 28.47
CA GLY A 43 13.46 10.07 29.54
C GLY A 43 14.62 9.24 30.10
N ILE A 44 15.60 8.89 29.27
CA ILE A 44 16.75 8.04 29.66
C ILE A 44 18.10 8.74 29.38
N GLY A 45 18.09 9.85 28.63
CA GLY A 45 19.27 10.67 28.37
C GLY A 45 20.19 10.09 27.28
N SER A 46 21.47 10.48 27.31
CA SER A 46 22.46 10.14 26.26
C SER A 46 22.64 8.65 26.03
N VAL A 47 22.46 7.83 27.07
CA VAL A 47 22.55 6.35 26.99
C VAL A 47 21.47 5.79 26.06
N ALA A 48 20.26 6.35 26.11
CA ALA A 48 19.14 5.93 25.27
C ALA A 48 19.40 6.24 23.79
N LEU A 49 19.91 7.44 23.51
CA LEU A 49 20.25 7.87 22.15
C LEU A 49 21.37 7.00 21.55
N ALA A 50 22.35 6.62 22.37
CA ALA A 50 23.41 5.69 21.98
C ALA A 50 22.85 4.29 21.66
N SER A 51 21.95 3.76 22.49
CA SER A 51 21.29 2.47 22.23
C SER A 51 20.47 2.46 20.93
N VAL A 52 19.74 3.54 20.65
CA VAL A 52 18.98 3.67 19.38
C VAL A 52 19.91 3.63 18.18
N ASN A 53 21.00 4.40 18.18
CA ASN A 53 21.94 4.41 17.06
C ASN A 53 22.61 3.05 16.81
N ILE A 54 22.82 2.24 17.85
CA ILE A 54 23.31 0.86 17.71
C ILE A 54 22.22 -0.07 17.14
N ALA A 55 20.96 0.17 17.47
CA ALA A 55 19.82 -0.63 16.98
C ALA A 55 19.40 -0.28 15.53
N VAL A 56 19.63 0.95 15.07
CA VAL A 56 19.23 1.45 13.74
C VAL A 56 19.68 0.54 12.59
N PRO A 57 20.95 0.07 12.51
CA PRO A 57 21.39 -0.83 11.44
C PRO A 57 20.60 -2.14 11.39
N VAL A 58 20.32 -2.74 12.55
CA VAL A 58 19.58 -4.00 12.65
C VAL A 58 18.12 -3.79 12.22
N TRP A 59 17.49 -2.73 12.70
CA TRP A 59 16.15 -2.33 12.30
C TRP A 59 16.03 -2.10 10.79
N SER A 60 17.02 -1.43 10.19
CA SER A 60 17.04 -1.14 8.75
C SER A 60 17.09 -2.41 7.90
N ILE A 61 17.80 -3.46 8.33
CA ILE A 61 17.87 -4.74 7.61
C ILE A 61 16.51 -5.46 7.65
N ILE A 62 15.84 -5.41 8.80
CA ILE A 62 14.52 -6.04 8.95
C ILE A 62 13.50 -5.34 8.04
N ILE A 63 13.48 -4.01 8.03
CA ILE A 63 12.56 -3.23 7.19
C ILE A 63 12.87 -3.42 5.70
N SER A 64 14.15 -3.48 5.30
CA SER A 64 14.49 -3.68 3.89
C SER A 64 14.02 -5.04 3.37
N LEU A 65 14.14 -6.11 4.17
CA LEU A 65 13.60 -7.43 3.85
C LEU A 65 12.07 -7.42 3.79
N ALA A 66 11.43 -6.76 4.77
CA ALA A 66 9.97 -6.62 4.79
C ALA A 66 9.46 -5.88 3.54
N LEU A 67 10.15 -4.82 3.10
CA LEU A 67 9.83 -4.08 1.89
C LEU A 67 10.08 -4.91 0.62
N LEU A 68 11.17 -5.68 0.56
CA LEU A 68 11.47 -6.57 -0.56
C LEU A 68 10.34 -7.59 -0.77
N ILE A 69 9.86 -8.20 0.31
CA ILE A 69 8.77 -9.17 0.25
C ILE A 69 7.44 -8.46 -0.05
N GLY A 70 7.13 -7.37 0.66
CA GLY A 70 5.87 -6.65 0.53
C GLY A 70 5.66 -6.03 -0.85
N LEU A 71 6.65 -5.28 -1.35
CA LEU A 71 6.60 -4.68 -2.69
C LEU A 71 6.84 -5.72 -3.79
N GLY A 72 7.69 -6.72 -3.56
CA GLY A 72 7.97 -7.79 -4.51
C GLY A 72 6.74 -8.64 -4.84
N ALA A 73 5.86 -8.87 -3.86
CA ALA A 73 4.60 -9.61 -4.06
C ALA A 73 3.62 -8.90 -5.02
N VAL A 74 3.69 -7.57 -5.14
CA VAL A 74 2.81 -6.79 -6.03
C VAL A 74 3.03 -7.16 -7.49
N ARG A 75 4.26 -7.53 -7.89
CA ARG A 75 4.57 -7.92 -9.28
C ARG A 75 3.87 -9.22 -9.71
N PHE A 76 3.65 -10.13 -8.77
CA PHE A 76 2.98 -11.41 -9.03
C PHE A 76 1.46 -11.32 -8.96
N THR A 77 0.92 -10.16 -8.60
CA THR A 77 -0.53 -9.96 -8.59
C THR A 77 -0.95 -9.55 -10.01
N PRO A 78 -1.51 -10.45 -10.85
CA PRO A 78 -2.06 -10.02 -12.11
C PRO A 78 -3.21 -9.06 -11.79
N LEU A 79 -3.02 -7.78 -12.13
CA LEU A 79 -4.10 -6.81 -12.20
C LEU A 79 -5.13 -7.38 -13.18
N ARG A 80 -6.11 -8.11 -12.66
CA ARG A 80 -7.24 -8.65 -13.42
C ARG A 80 -8.18 -7.48 -13.71
N SER A 81 -7.67 -6.56 -14.50
CA SER A 81 -8.37 -5.41 -15.00
C SER A 81 -9.43 -5.91 -15.98
N GLY A 82 -10.65 -6.00 -15.48
CA GLY A 82 -11.82 -5.54 -16.22
C GLY A 82 -12.16 -6.23 -17.55
N LYS A 83 -11.70 -7.45 -17.84
CA LYS A 83 -12.39 -8.25 -18.87
C LYS A 83 -13.74 -8.66 -18.29
N LYS A 84 -14.74 -7.78 -18.46
CA LYS A 84 -16.14 -8.19 -18.57
C LYS A 84 -16.18 -9.20 -19.70
N MET A 85 -16.02 -10.49 -19.37
CA MET A 85 -16.44 -11.56 -20.26
C MET A 85 -17.96 -11.39 -20.36
N LYS A 86 -18.40 -10.55 -21.30
CA LYS A 86 -19.73 -10.69 -21.88
C LYS A 86 -19.71 -12.10 -22.46
N LYS A 87 -20.25 -13.05 -21.70
CA LYS A 87 -20.61 -14.38 -22.18
C LYS A 87 -21.46 -14.13 -23.42
N LYS A 88 -20.82 -14.18 -24.59
CA LYS A 88 -21.52 -14.24 -25.87
C LYS A 88 -22.31 -15.55 -25.78
N PRO A 89 -23.64 -15.54 -25.83
CA PRO A 89 -24.41 -16.77 -25.71
C PRO A 89 -23.91 -17.71 -26.82
N SER A 90 -23.35 -18.85 -26.42
CA SER A 90 -22.85 -19.84 -27.36
C SER A 90 -24.02 -20.24 -28.25
N LYS A 91 -23.87 -20.04 -29.55
CA LYS A 91 -24.88 -20.37 -30.56
C LYS A 91 -25.26 -21.87 -30.55
N SER A 92 -24.56 -22.72 -29.78
CA SER A 92 -24.85 -24.14 -29.61
C SER A 92 -26.16 -24.45 -28.88
N LEU A 93 -26.71 -23.54 -28.06
CA LEU A 93 -27.99 -23.77 -27.37
C LEU A 93 -29.23 -23.45 -28.22
N ARG A 94 -29.04 -22.96 -29.46
CA ARG A 94 -30.15 -22.60 -30.36
C ARG A 94 -30.60 -23.73 -31.29
N TYR A 95 -29.83 -24.80 -31.38
CA TYR A 95 -30.17 -26.00 -32.19
C TYR A 95 -30.85 -27.11 -31.38
N LEU A 96 -31.13 -26.88 -30.10
CA LEU A 96 -31.76 -27.86 -29.20
C LEU A 96 -33.28 -27.65 -29.05
N TRP A 97 -33.86 -26.76 -29.87
CA TRP A 97 -35.30 -26.42 -29.90
C TRP A 97 -35.85 -26.31 -31.34
N TYR A 98 -35.32 -27.12 -32.25
CA TYR A 98 -35.90 -27.45 -33.57
C TYR A 98 -35.67 -28.94 -33.82
#